data_AF-A0A7S3BAH9-F1
#
_entry.id   AF-A0A7S3BAH9-F1
#
_cell.length_a   1.000
_cell.length_b   1.000
_cell.length_c   1.000
_cell.angle_alpha   90.00
_cell.angle_beta   90.00
_cell.angle_gamma   90.00
#
_symmetry.space_group_name_H-M   'P 1'
#
loop_
_entity.id
_entity.type
_entity.pdbx_description
1 polymer ?
#
loop_
_entity_poly.entity_id
_entity_poly.type
_entity_poly.pdbx_seq_one_letter_code
_entity_poly.pdbx_strand_id
1 'polypeptide(L)'
;AALEPLALLQAAGGEPAARYEAAYALITRAETVTRFAARGAAEPGKPAFPAELADPNAEPNETYLPSLDICLRHVATALLIGADAAAAAAHADLSGHGRTALLSGWEAYEADDGRTYYWNDDTGETVWSPPTGSLEHCLAYLRDRVGVPRDMGPAAAMQLRAHLNWAIAFLLDSSDNRVDSTNSAIGTQ
;
A
#
# COMPACT_ATOMS: atom_id res chain seq x y z
N ALA A 1 28.57 -7.41 11.13
CA ALA A 1 27.80 -8.15 10.13
C ALA A 1 26.88 -9.10 10.88
N ALA A 2 25.62 -8.73 11.07
CA ALA A 2 24.64 -9.64 11.67
C ALA A 2 24.31 -10.70 10.60
N LEU A 3 24.62 -11.96 10.88
CA LEU A 3 24.10 -13.06 10.09
C LEU A 3 22.58 -12.97 10.15
N GLU A 4 21.93 -12.87 8.99
CA GLU A 4 20.49 -12.94 8.84
C GLU A 4 20.07 -14.33 9.38
N PRO A 5 19.29 -14.40 10.48
CA PRO A 5 19.09 -15.64 11.23
C PRO A 5 18.36 -16.72 10.42
N LEU A 6 17.76 -16.36 9.27
CA LEU A 6 16.99 -17.25 8.41
C LEU A 6 17.71 -17.58 7.09
N ALA A 7 18.91 -17.02 6.83
CA ALA A 7 19.69 -17.31 5.61
C ALA A 7 19.96 -18.81 5.39
N LEU A 8 20.11 -19.59 6.47
CA LEU A 8 20.26 -21.05 6.38
C LEU A 8 18.95 -21.77 6.02
N LEU A 9 17.80 -21.21 6.41
CA LEU A 9 16.47 -21.76 6.10
C LEU A 9 16.02 -21.44 4.68
N GLN A 10 16.52 -20.37 4.06
CA GLN A 10 16.27 -20.05 2.64
C GLN A 10 16.71 -21.18 1.70
N ALA A 11 17.82 -21.85 2.02
CA ALA A 11 18.36 -22.94 1.20
C ALA A 11 17.64 -24.28 1.42
N ALA A 12 16.97 -24.47 2.57
CA ALA A 12 16.45 -25.76 3.01
C ALA A 12 14.92 -25.84 3.12
N GLY A 13 14.24 -24.71 3.30
CA GLY A 13 12.84 -24.67 3.77
C GLY A 13 11.79 -24.28 2.73
N GLY A 14 12.16 -24.13 1.45
CA GLY A 14 11.23 -23.90 0.35
C GLY A 14 10.35 -22.66 0.51
N GLU A 15 9.12 -22.72 -0.02
CA GLU A 15 8.16 -21.62 0.03
C GLU A 15 7.78 -21.18 1.47
N PRO A 16 7.48 -22.09 2.42
CA PRO A 16 7.13 -21.68 3.78
C PRO A 16 8.24 -20.88 4.48
N ALA A 17 9.50 -21.28 4.33
CA ALA A 17 10.62 -20.55 4.91
C ALA A 17 10.75 -19.13 4.33
N ALA A 18 10.54 -18.97 3.03
CA ALA A 18 10.52 -17.65 2.38
C ALA A 18 9.39 -16.75 2.92
N ARG A 19 8.20 -17.31 3.17
CA ARG A 19 7.10 -16.56 3.79
C ARG A 19 7.40 -16.17 5.23
N TYR A 20 7.98 -17.07 6.01
CA TYR A 20 8.32 -16.81 7.41
C TYR A 20 9.42 -15.76 7.56
N GLU A 21 10.40 -15.74 6.66
CA GLU A 21 11.39 -14.67 6.61
C GLU A 21 10.76 -13.31 6.28
N ALA A 22 9.90 -13.26 5.26
CA ALA A 22 9.16 -12.04 4.94
C ALA A 22 8.31 -11.55 6.12
N ALA A 23 7.60 -12.47 6.80
CA ALA A 23 6.83 -12.16 8.01
C ALA A 23 7.72 -11.63 9.12
N TYR A 24 8.84 -12.29 9.38
CA TYR A 24 9.81 -11.88 10.41
C TYR A 24 10.36 -10.48 10.12
N ALA A 25 10.77 -10.21 8.88
CA ALA A 25 11.30 -8.91 8.47
C ALA A 25 10.27 -7.78 8.61
N LEU A 26 9.00 -8.06 8.34
CA LEU A 26 7.89 -7.12 8.47
C LEU A 26 7.56 -6.87 9.96
N ILE A 27 7.39 -7.92 10.76
CA ILE A 27 6.98 -7.84 12.17
C ILE A 27 8.05 -7.15 13.02
N THR A 28 9.32 -7.51 12.84
CA THR A 28 10.43 -6.95 13.62
C THR A 28 10.68 -5.46 13.39
N ARG A 29 10.15 -4.91 12.27
CA ARG A 29 10.32 -3.51 11.87
C ARG A 29 8.99 -2.81 11.65
N ALA A 30 7.90 -3.32 12.22
CA ALA A 30 6.53 -2.92 11.87
C ALA A 30 6.35 -1.40 11.88
N GLU A 31 6.72 -0.71 12.96
CA GLU A 31 6.60 0.75 13.07
C GLU A 31 7.37 1.49 11.97
N THR A 32 8.62 1.09 11.73
CA THR A 32 9.47 1.71 10.70
C THR A 32 8.92 1.46 9.30
N VAL A 33 8.42 0.25 9.03
CA VAL A 33 7.83 -0.12 7.74
C VAL A 33 6.51 0.63 7.50
N THR A 34 5.66 0.76 8.52
CA THR A 34 4.41 1.53 8.45
C THR A 34 4.69 2.99 8.10
N ARG A 35 5.61 3.64 8.83
CA ARG A 35 6.02 5.03 8.52
C ARG A 35 6.66 5.13 7.13
N PHE A 36 7.48 4.15 6.74
CA PHE A 36 8.09 4.15 5.40
C PHE A 36 7.04 4.02 4.28
N ALA A 37 6.06 3.12 4.43
CA ALA A 37 4.97 2.93 3.47
C ALA A 37 4.12 4.21 3.34
N ALA A 38 3.88 4.91 4.45
CA ALA A 38 3.12 6.16 4.47
C ALA A 38 3.76 7.31 3.66
N ARG A 39 5.04 7.18 3.27
CA ARG A 39 5.69 8.12 2.34
C ARG A 39 5.11 8.04 0.93
N GLY A 40 4.48 6.92 0.56
CA GLY A 40 3.80 6.77 -0.73
C GLY A 40 2.59 7.71 -0.91
N ALA A 41 2.04 8.21 0.19
CA ALA A 41 0.95 9.20 0.22
C ALA A 41 1.42 10.56 0.75
N ALA A 42 2.72 10.80 0.79
CA ALA A 42 3.28 12.04 1.30
C ALA A 42 3.64 13.02 0.21
N GLU A 43 3.77 14.27 0.61
CA GLU A 43 4.33 15.31 -0.25
C GLU A 43 5.80 15.01 -0.56
N PRO A 44 6.27 15.35 -1.77
CA PRO A 44 7.69 15.29 -2.10
C PRO A 44 8.52 16.04 -1.07
N GLY A 45 9.65 15.46 -0.67
CA GLY A 45 10.52 16.07 0.32
C GLY A 45 11.07 17.41 -0.16
N LYS A 46 11.28 18.34 0.77
CA LYS A 46 11.94 19.63 0.50
C LYS A 46 13.35 19.57 1.11
N PRO A 47 14.44 19.63 0.31
CA PRO A 47 14.51 19.88 -1.14
C PRO A 47 14.11 18.66 -1.97
N ALA A 48 13.52 18.93 -3.15
CA ALA A 48 13.07 17.91 -4.09
C ALA A 48 14.23 17.01 -4.52
N PHE A 49 14.06 15.69 -4.39
CA PHE A 49 15.05 14.72 -4.80
C PHE A 49 14.69 14.14 -6.19
N PRO A 50 15.64 14.02 -7.14
CA PRO A 50 15.35 13.58 -8.51
C PRO A 50 14.78 12.15 -8.63
N ALA A 51 14.87 11.35 -7.57
CA ALA A 51 14.33 10.00 -7.54
C ALA A 51 13.09 9.98 -6.64
N GLU A 52 11.91 10.21 -7.23
CA GLU A 52 10.63 10.29 -6.52
C GLU A 52 10.35 9.05 -5.66
N LEU A 53 10.58 7.85 -6.19
CA LEU A 53 10.44 6.60 -5.43
C LEU A 53 11.51 6.46 -4.33
N ALA A 54 12.61 7.20 -4.40
CA ALA A 54 13.77 7.06 -3.52
C ALA A 54 14.07 8.30 -2.68
N ASP A 55 13.13 9.22 -2.54
CA ASP A 55 13.36 10.48 -1.87
C ASP A 55 13.67 10.24 -0.38
N PRO A 56 14.90 10.53 0.09
CA PRO A 56 15.23 10.42 1.50
C PRO A 56 14.50 11.47 2.35
N ASN A 57 14.07 12.58 1.74
CA ASN A 57 13.45 13.73 2.39
C ASN A 57 11.91 13.61 2.45
N ALA A 58 11.31 12.58 1.83
CA ALA A 58 9.87 12.34 1.93
C ALA A 58 9.48 11.98 3.37
N GLU A 59 8.64 12.81 3.97
CA GLU A 59 8.09 12.60 5.32
C GLU A 59 6.90 11.64 5.27
N PRO A 60 6.59 10.88 6.33
CA PRO A 60 5.44 9.99 6.33
C PRO A 60 4.12 10.76 6.47
N ASN A 61 3.08 10.38 5.72
CA ASN A 61 1.73 10.89 5.96
C ASN A 61 1.10 10.21 7.19
N GLU A 62 1.05 10.93 8.32
CA GLU A 62 0.63 10.34 9.61
C GLU A 62 -0.84 9.91 9.67
N THR A 63 -1.69 10.47 8.80
CA THR A 63 -3.12 10.13 8.72
C THR A 63 -3.36 8.65 8.43
N TYR A 64 -2.47 8.01 7.65
CA TYR A 64 -2.65 6.62 7.22
C TYR A 64 -1.98 5.60 8.12
N LEU A 65 -1.24 6.01 9.15
CA LEU A 65 -0.50 5.07 10.01
C LEU A 65 -1.40 4.00 10.66
N PRO A 66 -2.59 4.33 11.22
CA PRO A 66 -3.46 3.30 11.81
C PRO A 66 -3.98 2.30 10.77
N SER A 67 -4.40 2.79 9.59
CA SER A 67 -4.91 1.94 8.51
C SER A 67 -3.83 1.08 7.88
N LEU A 68 -2.61 1.61 7.74
CA LEU A 68 -1.44 0.86 7.27
C LEU A 68 -1.02 -0.21 8.26
N ASP A 69 -1.05 0.07 9.56
CA ASP A 69 -0.76 -0.93 10.59
C ASP A 69 -1.73 -2.12 10.49
N ILE A 70 -3.03 -1.87 10.32
CA ILE A 70 -4.03 -2.92 10.08
C ILE A 70 -3.72 -3.72 8.80
N CYS A 71 -3.44 -3.04 7.69
CA CYS A 71 -3.08 -3.70 6.43
C CYS A 71 -1.86 -4.61 6.57
N LEU A 72 -0.78 -4.10 7.18
CA LEU A 72 0.48 -4.83 7.33
C LEU A 72 0.34 -6.00 8.32
N ARG A 73 -0.55 -5.91 9.31
CA ARG A 73 -0.90 -7.05 10.16
C ARG A 73 -1.63 -8.16 9.39
N HIS A 74 -2.52 -7.80 8.47
CA HIS A 74 -3.15 -8.78 7.57
C HIS A 74 -2.14 -9.44 6.63
N VAL A 75 -1.21 -8.66 6.07
CA VAL A 75 -0.09 -9.18 5.26
C VAL A 75 0.79 -10.13 6.08
N ALA A 76 1.17 -9.74 7.30
CA ALA A 76 1.96 -10.58 8.20
C ALA A 76 1.21 -11.88 8.55
N THR A 77 -0.08 -11.79 8.86
CA THR A 77 -0.94 -12.95 9.11
C THR A 77 -0.97 -13.88 7.91
N ALA A 78 -1.22 -13.35 6.72
CA ALA A 78 -1.24 -14.13 5.47
C ALA A 78 0.10 -14.82 5.17
N LEU A 79 1.24 -14.17 5.46
CA LEU A 79 2.55 -14.80 5.34
C LEU A 79 2.74 -15.96 6.32
N LEU A 80 2.19 -15.86 7.54
CA LEU A 80 2.32 -16.87 8.59
C LEU A 80 1.41 -18.09 8.35
N ILE A 81 0.13 -17.86 8.03
CA ILE A 81 -0.88 -18.93 7.96
C ILE A 81 -1.35 -19.25 6.53
N GLY A 82 -0.89 -18.49 5.53
CA GLY A 82 -1.33 -18.58 4.14
C GLY A 82 -2.41 -17.56 3.78
N ALA A 83 -2.40 -17.08 2.54
CA ALA A 83 -3.32 -16.05 2.03
C ALA A 83 -4.79 -16.48 2.10
N ASP A 84 -5.10 -17.74 1.75
CA ASP A 84 -6.48 -18.26 1.78
C ASP A 84 -7.07 -18.26 3.20
N ALA A 85 -6.26 -18.66 4.20
CA ALA A 85 -6.69 -18.68 5.60
C ALA A 85 -6.88 -17.28 6.19
N ALA A 86 -6.13 -16.29 5.70
CA ALA A 86 -6.23 -14.89 6.13
C ALA A 86 -7.29 -14.08 5.36
N ALA A 87 -7.76 -14.56 4.21
CA ALA A 87 -8.58 -13.81 3.27
C ALA A 87 -9.89 -13.28 3.86
N ALA A 88 -10.60 -14.07 4.66
CA ALA A 88 -11.89 -13.65 5.21
C ALA A 88 -11.76 -12.44 6.16
N ALA A 89 -10.75 -12.46 7.03
CA ALA A 89 -10.49 -11.35 7.96
C ALA A 89 -9.97 -10.11 7.22
N ALA A 90 -9.04 -10.31 6.26
CA ALA A 90 -8.53 -9.22 5.44
C ALA A 90 -9.61 -8.57 4.59
N HIS A 91 -10.50 -9.35 3.98
CA HIS A 91 -11.63 -8.82 3.22
C HIS A 91 -12.56 -7.98 4.11
N ALA A 92 -12.89 -8.47 5.30
CA ALA A 92 -13.76 -7.74 6.24
C ALA A 92 -13.19 -6.37 6.65
N ASP A 93 -11.87 -6.29 6.86
CA ASP A 93 -11.23 -5.07 7.35
C ASP A 93 -10.77 -4.12 6.22
N LEU A 94 -10.43 -4.64 5.04
CA LEU A 94 -9.77 -3.88 3.97
C LEU A 94 -10.69 -3.53 2.78
N SER A 95 -11.78 -4.28 2.56
CA SER A 95 -12.63 -4.09 1.37
C SER A 95 -13.16 -2.65 1.25
N GLY A 96 -12.98 -2.03 0.09
CA GLY A 96 -13.47 -0.67 -0.18
C GLY A 96 -12.79 0.48 0.57
N HIS A 97 -11.74 0.21 1.36
CA HIS A 97 -11.00 1.22 2.12
C HIS A 97 -9.80 1.81 1.35
N GLY A 98 -9.59 1.42 0.08
CA GLY A 98 -8.49 1.92 -0.74
C GLY A 98 -8.69 3.37 -1.16
N ARG A 99 -9.77 3.65 -1.89
CA ARG A 99 -9.94 4.96 -2.54
C ARG A 99 -10.55 5.99 -1.60
N THR A 100 -9.79 7.03 -1.29
CA THR A 100 -10.31 8.27 -0.68
C THR A 100 -10.44 9.36 -1.75
N ALA A 101 -11.51 10.16 -1.66
CA ALA A 101 -11.64 11.39 -2.44
C ALA A 101 -10.43 12.31 -2.19
N LEU A 102 -10.18 13.29 -3.06
CA LEU A 102 -9.13 14.29 -2.79
C LEU A 102 -9.30 14.83 -1.35
N LEU A 103 -8.19 15.03 -0.64
CA LEU A 103 -8.20 15.68 0.67
C LEU A 103 -9.00 16.99 0.56
N SER A 104 -9.78 17.34 1.59
CA SER A 104 -10.55 18.59 1.61
C SER A 104 -9.64 19.78 1.27
N GLY A 105 -10.13 20.68 0.40
CA GLY A 105 -9.36 21.81 -0.09
C GLY A 105 -8.53 21.51 -1.34
N TRP A 106 -8.38 20.25 -1.77
CA TRP A 106 -7.64 19.92 -3.00
C TRP A 106 -8.55 19.68 -4.20
N GLU A 107 -8.18 20.27 -5.33
CA GLU A 107 -8.87 20.15 -6.62
C GLU A 107 -7.88 19.79 -7.74
N ALA A 108 -8.38 19.09 -8.77
CA ALA A 108 -7.58 18.69 -9.92
C ALA A 108 -7.75 19.67 -11.09
N TYR A 109 -6.66 20.00 -11.76
CA TYR A 109 -6.58 20.93 -12.88
C TYR A 109 -5.69 20.33 -13.98
N GLU A 110 -5.94 20.70 -15.24
CA GLU A 110 -5.06 20.32 -16.36
C GLU A 110 -4.07 21.44 -16.67
N ALA A 111 -2.79 21.09 -16.79
CA ALA A 111 -1.75 21.97 -17.28
C ALA A 111 -1.76 22.07 -18.82
N ASP A 112 -1.06 23.07 -19.35
CA ASP A 112 -0.98 23.34 -20.80
C ASP A 112 -0.39 22.19 -21.63
N ASP A 113 0.31 21.26 -20.99
CA ASP A 113 0.91 20.08 -21.59
C ASP A 113 0.03 18.81 -21.49
N GLY A 114 -1.19 18.95 -20.95
CA GLY A 114 -2.14 17.86 -20.75
C GLY A 114 -1.89 17.01 -19.50
N ARG A 115 -0.92 17.38 -18.64
CA ARG A 115 -0.74 16.72 -17.34
C ARG A 115 -1.69 17.30 -16.30
N THR A 116 -2.23 16.45 -15.44
CA THR A 116 -3.04 16.89 -14.30
C THR A 116 -2.13 17.37 -13.17
N TYR A 117 -2.42 18.54 -12.61
CA TYR A 117 -1.87 19.02 -11.34
C TYR A 117 -3.01 19.21 -10.33
N TYR A 118 -2.67 19.25 -9.06
CA TYR A 118 -3.62 19.38 -7.96
C TYR A 118 -3.28 20.63 -7.17
N TRP A 119 -4.28 21.46 -6.91
CA TRP A 119 -4.17 22.71 -6.21
C TRP A 119 -4.92 22.65 -4.89
N ASN A 120 -4.31 23.11 -3.81
CA ASN A 120 -4.96 23.28 -2.52
C ASN A 120 -5.49 24.72 -2.38
N ASP A 121 -6.80 24.90 -2.31
CA ASP A 121 -7.44 26.22 -2.16
C ASP A 121 -7.19 26.85 -0.78
N ASP A 122 -6.99 26.04 0.26
CA ASP A 122 -6.74 26.50 1.62
C ASP A 122 -5.29 26.96 1.83
N THR A 123 -4.31 26.26 1.23
CA THR A 123 -2.86 26.54 1.42
C THR A 123 -2.20 27.26 0.24
N GLY A 124 -2.82 27.25 -0.94
CA GLY A 124 -2.24 27.76 -2.18
C GLY A 124 -1.11 26.89 -2.75
N GLU A 125 -1.02 25.63 -2.34
CA GLU A 125 0.02 24.70 -2.79
C GLU A 125 -0.38 23.96 -4.07
N THR A 126 0.62 23.57 -4.86
CA THR A 126 0.44 22.85 -6.12
C THR A 126 1.30 21.60 -6.15
N VAL A 127 0.69 20.44 -6.43
CA VAL A 127 1.38 19.15 -6.53
C VAL A 127 1.01 18.46 -7.83
N TRP A 128 1.91 17.63 -8.35
CA TRP A 128 1.70 16.91 -9.61
C TRP A 128 1.14 15.50 -9.41
N SER A 129 1.16 15.01 -8.17
CA SER A 129 0.56 13.74 -7.79
C SER A 129 -0.75 14.01 -7.09
N PRO A 130 -1.83 13.25 -7.36
CA PRO A 130 -3.07 13.43 -6.65
C PRO A 130 -2.81 13.33 -5.15
N PRO A 131 -3.19 14.33 -4.35
CA PRO A 131 -3.26 14.22 -2.90
C PRO A 131 -4.43 13.31 -2.50
N THR A 132 -4.73 12.29 -3.32
CA THR A 132 -5.40 11.09 -2.87
C THR A 132 -4.33 10.27 -2.18
N GLY A 133 -4.19 10.47 -0.87
CA GLY A 133 -3.33 9.63 -0.03
C GLY A 133 -3.86 8.21 0.12
N SER A 134 -4.32 7.58 -0.96
CA SER A 134 -5.09 6.35 -0.85
C SER A 134 -4.22 5.21 -0.34
N LEU A 135 -4.84 4.33 0.44
CA LEU A 135 -4.12 3.32 1.23
C LEU A 135 -3.34 2.35 0.34
N GLU A 136 -3.83 2.10 -0.88
CA GLU A 136 -3.17 1.28 -1.90
C GLU A 136 -1.86 1.90 -2.41
N HIS A 137 -1.75 3.23 -2.51
CA HIS A 137 -0.53 3.89 -2.97
C HIS A 137 0.60 3.70 -1.95
N CYS A 138 0.30 3.77 -0.66
CA CYS A 138 1.25 3.47 0.40
C CYS A 138 1.77 2.02 0.34
N LEU A 139 0.88 1.06 0.09
CA LEU A 139 1.27 -0.36 -0.03
C LEU A 139 2.04 -0.63 -1.32
N ALA A 140 1.67 0.01 -2.44
CA ALA A 140 2.39 -0.08 -3.70
C ALA A 140 3.79 0.52 -3.58
N TYR A 141 3.90 1.68 -2.92
CA TYR A 141 5.18 2.30 -2.59
C TYR A 141 6.07 1.35 -1.78
N LEU A 142 5.53 0.73 -0.72
CA LEU A 142 6.29 -0.26 0.05
C LEU A 142 6.74 -1.44 -0.84
N ARG A 143 5.85 -2.01 -1.65
CA ARG A 143 6.10 -3.15 -2.54
C ARG A 143 7.26 -2.89 -3.50
N ASP A 144 7.27 -1.71 -4.11
CA ASP A 144 8.27 -1.35 -5.12
C ASP A 144 9.64 -1.04 -4.49
N ARG A 145 9.66 -0.77 -3.19
CA ARG A 145 10.85 -0.37 -2.42
C ARG A 145 11.49 -1.48 -1.58
N VAL A 146 10.97 -2.71 -1.67
CA VAL A 146 11.61 -3.88 -1.05
C VAL A 146 12.96 -4.16 -1.73
N GLY A 147 14.07 -3.92 -1.04
CA GLY A 147 15.42 -4.10 -1.56
C GLY A 147 15.98 -5.51 -1.34
N VAL A 148 16.58 -6.09 -2.39
CA VAL A 148 17.26 -7.39 -2.35
C VAL A 148 18.75 -7.19 -2.66
N PRO A 149 19.70 -7.75 -1.89
CA PRO A 149 19.54 -8.61 -0.71
C PRO A 149 19.48 -7.82 0.62
N ARG A 150 19.38 -6.50 0.56
CA ARG A 150 19.51 -5.62 1.74
C ARG A 150 18.45 -5.90 2.81
N ASP A 151 17.19 -6.07 2.42
CA ASP A 151 16.08 -6.19 3.35
C ASP A 151 15.73 -7.65 3.66
N MET A 152 15.82 -8.53 2.66
CA MET A 152 15.58 -9.98 2.75
C MET A 152 16.07 -10.71 1.48
N GLY A 153 16.04 -12.05 1.48
CA GLY A 153 16.38 -12.87 0.31
C GLY A 153 15.39 -12.73 -0.84
N PRO A 154 15.77 -13.15 -2.06
CA PRO A 154 14.94 -12.99 -3.26
C PRO A 154 13.59 -13.71 -3.16
N ALA A 155 13.56 -14.92 -2.62
CA ALA A 155 12.32 -15.68 -2.43
C ALA A 155 11.38 -15.00 -1.43
N ALA A 156 11.90 -14.56 -0.29
CA ALA A 156 11.12 -13.82 0.71
C ALA A 156 10.60 -12.49 0.16
N ALA A 157 11.41 -11.78 -0.61
CA ALA A 157 11.02 -10.53 -1.25
C ALA A 157 9.92 -10.73 -2.31
N MET A 158 9.91 -11.86 -3.02
CA MET A 158 8.80 -12.24 -3.91
C MET A 158 7.53 -12.54 -3.11
N GLN A 159 7.64 -13.28 -2.00
CA GLN A 159 6.52 -13.57 -1.11
C GLN A 159 5.90 -12.28 -0.57
N LEU A 160 6.70 -11.36 -0.03
CA LEU A 160 6.21 -10.08 0.48
C LEU A 160 5.48 -9.29 -0.60
N ARG A 161 6.05 -9.17 -1.81
CA ARG A 161 5.41 -8.45 -2.92
C ARG A 161 4.07 -9.07 -3.33
N ALA A 162 4.02 -10.40 -3.43
CA ALA A 162 2.79 -11.11 -3.74
C ALA A 162 1.69 -10.84 -2.69
N HIS A 163 2.05 -10.86 -1.40
CA HIS A 163 1.10 -10.61 -0.32
C HIS A 163 0.70 -9.12 -0.21
N LEU A 164 1.58 -8.19 -0.55
CA LEU A 164 1.21 -6.77 -0.69
C LEU A 164 0.21 -6.56 -1.83
N ASN A 165 0.42 -7.17 -2.99
CA ASN A 165 -0.54 -7.14 -4.09
C ASN A 165 -1.88 -7.78 -3.72
N TRP A 166 -1.86 -8.87 -2.96
CA TRP A 166 -3.07 -9.51 -2.41
C TRP A 166 -3.86 -8.56 -1.50
N ALA A 167 -3.18 -7.82 -0.61
CA ALA A 167 -3.85 -6.82 0.24
C ALA A 167 -4.39 -5.63 -0.58
N ILE A 168 -3.63 -5.15 -1.56
CA ILE A 168 -4.05 -4.08 -2.49
C ILE A 168 -5.31 -4.48 -3.25
N ALA A 169 -5.44 -5.76 -3.64
CA ALA A 169 -6.64 -6.24 -4.35
C ALA A 169 -7.92 -6.04 -3.50
N PHE A 170 -7.87 -6.27 -2.18
CA PHE A 170 -9.02 -5.98 -1.31
C PHE A 170 -9.33 -4.49 -1.20
N LEU A 171 -8.30 -3.64 -1.12
CA LEU A 171 -8.49 -2.18 -1.05
C LEU A 171 -9.18 -1.63 -2.31
N LEU A 172 -8.89 -2.24 -3.46
CA LEU A 172 -9.44 -1.87 -4.77
C LEU A 172 -10.77 -2.57 -5.09
N ASP A 173 -11.13 -3.63 -4.34
CA ASP A 173 -12.37 -4.36 -4.53
C ASP A 173 -13.56 -3.45 -4.20
N SER A 174 -14.13 -2.90 -5.26
CA SER A 174 -15.26 -1.98 -5.23
C SER A 174 -16.52 -2.81 -5.26
N SER A 175 -16.95 -3.35 -4.13
CA SER A 175 -18.31 -3.91 -4.03
C SER A 175 -19.33 -2.78 -4.04
N ASP A 176 -19.49 -2.13 -5.20
CA ASP A 176 -20.70 -1.42 -5.59
C ASP A 176 -21.40 -2.23 -6.69
N ASN A 177 -21.90 -3.40 -6.31
CA ASN A 177 -23.09 -3.96 -6.95
C ASN A 177 -24.31 -3.13 -6.49
N ARG A 178 -24.43 -1.88 -6.99
CA ARG A 178 -25.67 -1.07 -6.92
C ARG A 178 -26.30 -0.91 -8.30
N VAL A 179 -26.34 -1.99 -9.05
CA VAL A 179 -27.24 -2.10 -10.22
C VAL A 179 -28.02 -3.38 -10.01
N ASP A 180 -29.15 -3.30 -9.31
CA ASP A 180 -30.32 -4.20 -9.40
C ASP A 180 -31.27 -3.96 -8.22
N SER A 181 -32.14 -2.95 -8.32
CA SER A 181 -33.44 -2.91 -7.61
C SER A 181 -34.39 -1.78 -8.03
N THR A 182 -33.98 -0.80 -8.85
CA THR A 182 -34.88 0.34 -9.21
C THR A 182 -35.44 0.31 -10.64
N ASN A 183 -35.20 -0.74 -11.44
CA ASN A 183 -35.80 -0.83 -12.78
C ASN A 183 -36.83 -1.96 -12.94
N SER A 184 -37.60 -2.22 -11.88
CA SER A 184 -38.88 -2.95 -11.97
C SER A 184 -40.04 -2.00 -11.69
N ALA A 185 -40.13 -0.93 -12.48
CA ALA A 185 -41.36 -0.20 -12.71
C ALA A 185 -41.32 0.35 -14.14
N ILE A 186 -42.45 0.25 -14.83
CA ILE A 186 -42.78 0.82 -16.16
C ILE A 186 -42.53 -0.13 -17.33
N GLY A 187 -43.58 -0.87 -17.72
CA GLY A 187 -43.62 -1.51 -19.04
C GLY A 187 -44.61 -2.65 -19.24
N THR A 188 -45.90 -2.48 -18.91
CA THR A 188 -46.95 -3.23 -19.64
C THR A 188 -48.18 -2.34 -19.73
N GLN A 189 -48.43 -1.86 -20.96
CA GLN A 189 -49.73 -1.38 -21.43
C GLN A 189 -50.68 -2.57 -21.61
#